data_AF-A0A2V8KIK2-F1
#
_entry.id   AF-A0A2V8KIK2-F1
#
_cell.length_a   1.000
_cell.length_b   1.000
_cell.length_c   1.000
_cell.angle_alpha   90.00
_cell.angle_beta   90.00
_cell.angle_gamma   90.00
#
_symmetry.space_group_name_H-M   'P 1'
#
loop_
_entity.id
_entity.type
_entity.pdbx_description
1 polymer ?
#
loop_
_entity_poly.entity_id
_entity_poly.type
_entity_poly.pdbx_seq_one_letter_code
_entity_poly.pdbx_strand_id
1 'polypeptide(L)'
;MTGRVLALPAAVAMMLGFVFLRLVASAQSAGPQSAQVSSSDAKSKVAAKPWTSPRTPWGHPDLQGVWDYRTITPLERPSALSGKQFLTDDEAATFEREENRRQNRDLIDPEKGGLQYPPGGVVPYNEFWYDRGNTVVGSRRTSLIVDPPDGRLPPLTPEGKKRAEAGAAEDRETQLGRPRADSYEDRPLSERCILSAGTLPILPGPYNNNIQVIQGAGYVTILNEMIHEHRIIPLDRRPHLAPNVRQWLGDSRGHWEGDTLVIDTTNFSPKFDFRGAGPSLHVVERFTRVAPDTLQYEFTVDDPTIWTRPWTAVIPMRKSSELIYEYACHEGNFALKNVLAGARVLEKRPSR
;
A
#
# COMPACT_ATOMS: atom_id res chain seq x y z
N MET A 1 -44.14 -53.98 -8.23
CA MET A 1 -44.07 -54.29 -6.79
C MET A 1 -43.58 -53.04 -6.08
N THR A 2 -44.53 -52.20 -5.68
CA THR A 2 -44.89 -51.88 -4.26
C THR A 2 -43.95 -50.82 -3.70
N GLY A 3 -44.35 -49.61 -3.31
CA GLY A 3 -45.67 -49.00 -3.14
C GLY A 3 -45.48 -47.63 -2.46
N ARG A 4 -46.38 -46.68 -2.76
CA ARG A 4 -46.47 -45.29 -2.29
C ARG A 4 -46.62 -45.19 -0.75
N VAL A 5 -46.53 -44.01 -0.10
CA VAL A 5 -47.69 -43.12 0.18
C VAL A 5 -47.27 -41.87 1.02
N LEU A 6 -47.58 -40.65 0.48
CA LEU A 6 -48.26 -39.43 1.05
C LEU A 6 -47.90 -38.90 2.48
N ALA A 7 -48.04 -37.62 2.87
CA ALA A 7 -48.60 -36.35 2.33
C ALA A 7 -48.19 -35.13 3.20
N LEU A 8 -48.35 -33.91 2.65
CA LEU A 8 -48.52 -32.57 3.29
C LEU A 8 -49.84 -32.48 4.13
N PRO A 9 -50.34 -31.36 4.77
CA PRO A 9 -50.04 -29.89 4.67
C PRO A 9 -50.23 -29.02 5.98
N ALA A 10 -50.34 -27.69 5.78
CA ALA A 10 -50.95 -26.59 6.60
C ALA A 10 -49.99 -25.77 7.50
N ALA A 11 -49.76 -24.44 7.35
CA ALA A 11 -50.58 -23.23 7.13
C ALA A 11 -51.28 -22.66 8.40
N VAL A 12 -51.45 -21.32 8.43
CA VAL A 12 -52.05 -20.38 9.43
C VAL A 12 -50.98 -19.66 10.29
N ALA A 13 -50.68 -18.34 10.22
CA ALA A 13 -51.39 -17.06 10.04
C ALA A 13 -52.06 -16.46 11.31
N MET A 14 -51.57 -15.32 11.82
CA MET A 14 -52.32 -14.28 12.57
C MET A 14 -51.39 -13.05 12.75
N MET A 15 -51.60 -11.91 12.10
CA MET A 15 -52.60 -10.83 12.30
C MET A 15 -52.50 -10.05 13.63
N LEU A 16 -52.13 -8.78 13.52
CA LEU A 16 -52.57 -7.61 14.30
C LEU A 16 -52.67 -6.47 13.26
N GLY A 17 -53.81 -5.87 12.89
CA GLY A 17 -54.88 -5.25 13.71
C GLY A 17 -54.53 -3.77 13.95
N PHE A 18 -54.78 -2.84 13.01
CA PHE A 18 -55.87 -1.81 13.01
C PHE A 18 -55.94 -0.99 14.33
N VAL A 19 -56.02 0.36 14.42
CA VAL A 19 -56.88 1.34 13.72
C VAL A 19 -56.61 2.76 14.33
N PHE A 20 -56.66 3.79 13.48
CA PHE A 20 -57.10 5.21 13.65
C PHE A 20 -56.43 6.24 14.60
N LEU A 21 -55.79 7.23 13.94
CA LEU A 21 -56.22 8.64 13.77
C LEU A 21 -56.79 9.42 14.96
N ARG A 22 -56.11 10.52 15.34
CA ARG A 22 -56.71 11.87 15.54
C ARG A 22 -55.70 13.00 15.31
N LEU A 23 -56.02 13.88 14.36
CA LEU A 23 -55.52 15.27 14.29
C LEU A 23 -56.15 16.10 15.42
N VAL A 24 -55.36 16.94 16.09
CA VAL A 24 -55.81 18.27 16.54
C VAL A 24 -54.63 19.24 16.38
N ALA A 25 -54.85 20.31 15.63
CA ALA A 25 -53.97 21.44 15.49
C ALA A 25 -54.23 22.46 16.62
N SER A 26 -53.18 22.96 17.24
CA SER A 26 -53.21 24.18 18.07
C SER A 26 -51.86 24.89 17.95
N ALA A 27 -51.82 25.95 17.16
CA ALA A 27 -50.70 26.89 17.13
C ALA A 27 -50.76 27.78 18.37
N GLN A 28 -49.73 27.73 19.22
CA GLN A 28 -49.44 28.76 20.21
C GLN A 28 -47.93 28.96 20.33
N SER A 29 -47.51 30.18 20.03
CA SER A 29 -46.16 30.71 20.21
C SER A 29 -45.93 31.16 21.64
N ALA A 30 -44.89 30.64 22.32
CA ALA A 30 -44.33 31.25 23.53
C ALA A 30 -42.88 30.79 23.79
N GLY A 31 -41.94 31.75 23.73
CA GLY A 31 -40.68 31.91 24.49
C GLY A 31 -39.68 30.75 24.68
N PRO A 32 -38.37 30.98 24.50
CA PRO A 32 -37.35 29.98 24.82
C PRO A 32 -37.18 29.84 26.35
N GLN A 33 -37.64 28.73 26.91
CA GLN A 33 -37.23 28.26 28.24
C GLN A 33 -36.04 27.32 28.09
N SER A 34 -34.92 27.72 28.71
CA SER A 34 -33.74 26.87 28.90
C SER A 34 -34.13 25.66 29.76
N ALA A 35 -34.19 24.48 29.15
CA ALA A 35 -34.38 23.21 29.84
C ALA A 35 -33.00 22.59 30.12
N GLN A 36 -32.62 22.64 31.39
CA GLN A 36 -31.46 21.97 31.96
C GLN A 36 -31.75 20.46 32.00
N VAL A 37 -31.15 19.69 31.09
CA VAL A 37 -31.25 18.23 31.09
C VAL A 37 -30.12 17.66 31.94
N SER A 38 -30.50 17.08 33.07
CA SER A 38 -29.67 16.27 33.95
C SER A 38 -29.07 15.08 33.19
N SER A 39 -27.74 15.04 33.08
CA SER A 39 -26.99 13.91 32.54
C SER A 39 -26.53 12.99 33.68
N SER A 40 -27.38 12.03 34.06
CA SER A 40 -26.97 10.89 34.88
C SER A 40 -27.03 9.62 34.04
N ASP A 41 -25.92 9.29 33.39
CA ASP A 41 -25.44 7.91 33.16
C ASP A 41 -24.19 7.94 32.28
N ALA A 42 -23.08 8.43 32.84
CA ALA A 42 -21.76 8.20 32.28
C ALA A 42 -21.09 7.10 33.09
N LYS A 43 -21.26 5.84 32.66
CA LYS A 43 -20.36 4.76 33.09
C LYS A 43 -18.94 5.18 32.71
N SER A 44 -18.14 5.47 33.73
CA SER A 44 -16.70 5.71 33.67
C SER A 44 -16.01 4.64 32.81
N LYS A 45 -15.67 4.98 31.57
CA LYS A 45 -14.62 4.29 30.82
C LYS A 45 -13.32 4.68 31.51
N VAL A 46 -12.70 3.73 32.20
CA VAL A 46 -11.33 3.89 32.72
C VAL A 46 -10.47 4.33 31.54
N ALA A 47 -10.01 5.58 31.57
CA ALA A 47 -9.11 6.10 30.55
C ALA A 47 -7.83 5.26 30.57
N ALA A 48 -7.54 4.58 29.45
CA ALA A 48 -6.29 3.86 29.30
C ALA A 48 -5.14 4.86 29.47
N LYS A 49 -4.10 4.49 30.23
CA LYS A 49 -2.91 5.32 30.38
C LYS A 49 -2.34 5.63 28.98
N PRO A 50 -1.95 6.89 28.69
CA PRO A 50 -1.34 7.23 27.41
C PRO A 50 -0.06 6.41 27.22
N TRP A 51 0.02 5.72 26.08
CA TRP A 51 1.21 4.96 25.69
C TRP A 51 2.38 5.93 25.48
N THR A 52 3.55 5.56 26.01
CA THR A 52 4.80 6.30 25.80
C THR A 52 5.76 5.40 25.03
N SER A 53 6.32 5.91 23.92
CA SER A 53 7.27 5.15 23.13
C SER A 53 8.52 4.80 23.96
N PRO A 54 9.00 3.54 23.90
CA PRO A 54 10.27 3.18 24.55
C PRO A 54 11.41 4.03 23.99
N ARG A 55 12.48 4.18 24.79
CA ARG A 55 13.67 4.94 24.43
C ARG A 55 14.87 4.01 24.30
N THR A 56 15.72 4.32 23.34
CA THR A 56 17.06 3.76 23.22
C THR A 56 17.95 4.20 24.40
N PRO A 57 19.09 3.53 24.67
CA PRO A 57 20.02 3.94 25.73
C PRO A 57 20.57 5.37 25.59
N TRP A 58 20.53 5.95 24.38
CA TRP A 58 20.94 7.33 24.09
C TRP A 58 19.75 8.31 23.98
N GLY A 59 18.53 7.89 24.34
CA GLY A 59 17.38 8.78 24.54
C GLY A 59 16.48 9.02 23.33
N HIS A 60 16.83 8.54 22.13
CA HIS A 60 15.92 8.58 20.97
C HIS A 60 14.75 7.59 21.13
N PRO A 61 13.57 7.84 20.52
CA PRO A 61 12.52 6.83 20.38
C PRO A 61 13.07 5.52 19.80
N ASP A 62 12.66 4.40 20.40
CA ASP A 62 13.05 3.06 19.98
C ASP A 62 12.06 2.49 18.95
N LEU A 63 12.48 2.54 17.70
CA LEU A 63 11.82 2.01 16.51
C LEU A 63 12.39 0.65 16.10
N GLN A 64 13.36 0.10 16.83
CA GLN A 64 14.04 -1.14 16.43
C GLN A 64 13.08 -2.32 16.36
N GLY A 65 13.30 -3.17 15.36
CA GLY A 65 12.55 -4.40 15.17
C GLY A 65 12.23 -4.67 13.70
N VAL A 66 11.53 -5.79 13.49
CA VAL A 66 10.95 -6.15 12.21
C VAL A 66 9.50 -5.67 12.16
N TRP A 67 9.14 -5.04 11.04
CA TRP A 67 7.84 -4.40 10.84
C TRP A 67 7.21 -4.88 9.53
N ASP A 68 6.06 -5.53 9.67
CA ASP A 68 5.21 -6.04 8.58
C ASP A 68 4.26 -4.92 8.13
N TYR A 69 4.26 -4.60 6.83
CA TYR A 69 3.44 -3.54 6.25
C TYR A 69 2.40 -4.07 5.25
N ARG A 70 2.11 -5.38 5.24
CA ARG A 70 1.16 -5.97 4.30
C ARG A 70 -0.27 -5.53 4.58
N THR A 71 -1.01 -5.24 3.51
CA THR A 71 -2.42 -4.83 3.59
C THR A 71 -3.05 -4.91 2.20
N ILE A 72 -4.34 -5.22 2.16
CA ILE A 72 -5.14 -5.10 0.93
C ILE A 72 -5.83 -3.73 0.80
N THR A 73 -5.58 -2.80 1.73
CA THR A 73 -5.98 -1.40 1.53
C THR A 73 -5.23 -0.84 0.31
N PRO A 74 -5.93 -0.39 -0.74
CA PRO A 74 -5.28 0.08 -1.95
C PRO A 74 -4.56 1.40 -1.72
N LEU A 75 -3.52 1.67 -2.51
CA LEU A 75 -2.83 2.97 -2.48
C LEU A 75 -3.82 4.12 -2.75
N GLU A 76 -4.56 4.01 -3.86
CA GLU A 76 -5.56 4.98 -4.30
C GLU A 76 -6.98 4.52 -4.00
N ARG A 77 -7.86 5.45 -3.62
CA ARG A 77 -9.26 5.17 -3.33
C ARG A 77 -9.98 4.64 -4.58
N PRO A 78 -10.61 3.45 -4.52
CA PRO A 78 -11.41 2.93 -5.63
C PRO A 78 -12.53 3.90 -6.01
N SER A 79 -12.84 4.04 -7.30
CA SER A 79 -13.87 4.98 -7.78
C SER A 79 -15.24 4.67 -7.16
N ALA A 80 -15.54 3.40 -6.92
CA ALA A 80 -16.77 2.93 -6.26
C ALA A 80 -16.90 3.39 -4.81
N LEU A 81 -15.80 3.81 -4.17
CA LEU A 81 -15.75 4.32 -2.80
C LEU A 81 -15.48 5.83 -2.76
N SER A 82 -15.71 6.54 -3.87
CA SER A 82 -15.53 8.00 -3.92
C SER A 82 -16.32 8.70 -2.81
N GLY A 83 -15.70 9.65 -2.12
CA GLY A 83 -16.27 10.36 -0.97
C GLY A 83 -16.36 9.53 0.33
N LYS A 84 -16.07 8.22 0.28
CA LYS A 84 -16.13 7.34 1.45
C LYS A 84 -14.73 7.07 1.98
N GLN A 85 -14.31 7.87 2.96
CA GLN A 85 -12.96 7.77 3.52
C GLN A 85 -12.75 6.52 4.38
N PHE A 86 -13.78 6.08 5.11
CA PHE A 86 -13.71 4.95 6.02
C PHE A 86 -14.83 3.94 5.76
N LEU A 87 -14.52 2.66 5.94
CA LEU A 87 -15.49 1.57 5.94
C LEU A 87 -15.99 1.32 7.36
N THR A 88 -17.25 0.90 7.48
CA THR A 88 -17.73 0.24 8.69
C THR A 88 -17.12 -1.15 8.84
N ASP A 89 -17.31 -1.81 9.98
CA ASP A 89 -16.82 -3.17 10.23
C ASP A 89 -17.36 -4.17 9.20
N ASP A 90 -18.67 -4.12 8.92
CA ASP A 90 -19.32 -5.02 7.95
C ASP A 90 -18.87 -4.77 6.51
N GLU A 91 -18.64 -3.50 6.18
CA GLU A 91 -18.15 -3.09 4.86
C GLU A 91 -16.69 -3.48 4.68
N ALA A 92 -15.86 -3.34 5.72
CA ALA A 92 -14.48 -3.81 5.71
C ALA A 92 -14.43 -5.33 5.51
N ALA A 93 -15.21 -6.09 6.28
CA ALA A 93 -15.26 -7.55 6.12
C ALA A 93 -15.74 -7.97 4.72
N THR A 94 -16.68 -7.22 4.14
CA THR A 94 -17.14 -7.45 2.76
C THR A 94 -16.08 -7.12 1.73
N PHE A 95 -15.45 -5.95 1.85
CA PHE A 95 -14.33 -5.54 1.01
C PHE A 95 -13.20 -6.56 1.06
N GLU A 96 -12.82 -7.04 2.25
CA GLU A 96 -11.78 -8.04 2.42
C GLU A 96 -12.11 -9.34 1.69
N ARG A 97 -13.34 -9.87 1.84
CA ARG A 97 -13.75 -11.09 1.12
C ARG A 97 -13.72 -10.91 -0.40
N GLU A 98 -14.28 -9.80 -0.89
CA GLU A 98 -14.35 -9.51 -2.32
C GLU A 98 -12.98 -9.28 -2.92
N GLU A 99 -12.14 -8.49 -2.24
CA GLU A 99 -10.80 -8.15 -2.69
C GLU A 99 -9.88 -9.36 -2.68
N ASN A 100 -9.89 -10.18 -1.62
CA ASN A 100 -9.13 -11.42 -1.56
C ASN A 100 -9.55 -12.39 -2.68
N ARG A 101 -10.84 -12.47 -3.01
CA ARG A 101 -11.31 -13.28 -4.15
C ARG A 101 -10.88 -12.69 -5.49
N ARG A 102 -11.03 -11.37 -5.68
CA ARG A 102 -10.67 -10.66 -6.91
C ARG A 102 -9.18 -10.79 -7.22
N GLN A 103 -8.36 -10.78 -6.18
CA GLN A 103 -6.92 -10.85 -6.23
C GLN A 103 -6.34 -12.27 -6.32
N ASN A 104 -7.18 -13.29 -6.13
CA ASN A 104 -6.79 -14.70 -6.12
C ASN A 104 -6.27 -15.13 -7.52
N ARG A 105 -4.99 -15.51 -7.59
CA ARG A 105 -4.35 -15.88 -8.87
C ARG A 105 -4.85 -17.20 -9.46
N ASP A 106 -5.37 -18.10 -8.64
CA ASP A 106 -5.90 -19.39 -9.08
C ASP A 106 -7.22 -19.24 -9.87
N LEU A 107 -7.85 -18.05 -9.79
CA LEU A 107 -9.08 -17.73 -10.50
C LEU A 107 -8.85 -17.02 -11.84
N ILE A 108 -7.59 -16.76 -12.22
CA ILE A 108 -7.27 -16.11 -13.50
C ILE A 108 -7.43 -17.13 -14.63
N ASP A 109 -8.27 -16.80 -15.60
CA ASP A 109 -8.43 -17.56 -16.85
C ASP A 109 -7.38 -17.07 -17.86
N PRO A 110 -6.41 -17.89 -18.31
CA PRO A 110 -5.37 -17.46 -19.24
C PRO A 110 -5.90 -16.96 -20.60
N GLU A 111 -7.03 -17.48 -21.06
CA GLU A 111 -7.62 -17.10 -22.35
C GLU A 111 -8.33 -15.76 -22.25
N LYS A 112 -9.02 -15.50 -21.13
CA LYS A 112 -9.73 -14.23 -20.89
C LYS A 112 -8.84 -13.16 -20.27
N GLY A 113 -7.70 -13.56 -19.72
CA GLY A 113 -6.89 -12.73 -18.87
C GLY A 113 -7.54 -12.51 -17.49
N GLY A 114 -6.98 -11.56 -16.75
CA GLY A 114 -7.47 -11.16 -15.44
C GLY A 114 -7.09 -9.73 -15.14
N LEU A 115 -7.24 -9.34 -13.87
CA LEU A 115 -7.02 -7.99 -13.34
C LEU A 115 -6.06 -7.07 -14.14
N GLN A 116 -4.79 -7.49 -14.22
CA GLN A 116 -3.70 -6.76 -14.89
C GLN A 116 -3.06 -7.61 -16.01
N TYR A 117 -3.66 -8.75 -16.34
CA TYR A 117 -3.09 -9.72 -17.26
C TYR A 117 -3.94 -9.75 -18.54
N PRO A 118 -3.38 -9.37 -19.70
CA PRO A 118 -4.13 -9.37 -20.94
C PRO A 118 -4.54 -10.80 -21.35
N PRO A 119 -5.61 -10.95 -22.14
CA PRO A 119 -5.96 -12.22 -22.80
C PRO A 119 -4.75 -12.82 -23.53
N GLY A 120 -4.43 -14.09 -23.25
CA GLY A 120 -3.28 -14.79 -23.84
C GLY A 120 -1.91 -14.33 -23.33
N GLY A 121 -1.87 -13.47 -22.30
CA GLY A 121 -0.65 -13.06 -21.61
C GLY A 121 -0.12 -14.12 -20.65
N VAL A 122 1.08 -13.88 -20.13
CA VAL A 122 1.67 -14.76 -19.10
C VAL A 122 0.93 -14.56 -17.77
N VAL A 123 0.32 -15.62 -17.26
CA VAL A 123 -0.37 -15.65 -15.96
C VAL A 123 0.66 -15.86 -14.84
N PRO A 124 0.51 -15.23 -13.66
CA PRO A 124 1.46 -15.34 -12.57
C PRO A 124 1.47 -16.72 -11.90
N TYR A 125 2.33 -16.89 -10.89
CA TYR A 125 2.26 -18.01 -9.96
C TYR A 125 0.89 -18.13 -9.29
N ASN A 126 0.58 -19.33 -8.80
CA ASN A 126 -0.64 -19.62 -8.05
C ASN A 126 -0.69 -18.84 -6.72
N GLU A 127 -1.89 -18.69 -6.15
CA GLU A 127 -2.18 -17.78 -5.02
C GLU A 127 -1.32 -18.06 -3.79
N PHE A 128 -0.93 -19.33 -3.60
CA PHE A 128 -0.08 -19.79 -2.50
C PHE A 128 1.21 -18.96 -2.31
N TRP A 129 1.81 -18.43 -3.38
CA TRP A 129 3.07 -17.69 -3.32
C TRP A 129 2.91 -16.21 -2.97
N TYR A 130 1.68 -15.73 -2.77
CA TYR A 130 1.42 -14.33 -2.48
C TYR A 130 1.19 -14.12 -0.97
N ASP A 131 1.88 -13.14 -0.39
CA ASP A 131 1.73 -12.69 0.99
C ASP A 131 1.59 -11.17 1.07
N ARG A 132 0.55 -10.68 0.41
CA ARG A 132 0.18 -9.26 0.32
C ARG A 132 -0.69 -8.79 1.49
N GLY A 133 -1.00 -9.68 2.43
CA GLY A 133 -2.04 -9.50 3.44
C GLY A 133 -3.44 -9.85 2.94
N ASN A 134 -4.40 -9.90 3.87
CA ASN A 134 -5.80 -10.24 3.58
C ASN A 134 -6.82 -9.35 4.31
N THR A 135 -6.34 -8.37 5.08
CA THR A 135 -7.16 -7.41 5.82
C THR A 135 -6.87 -5.97 5.39
N VAL A 136 -7.85 -5.08 5.54
CA VAL A 136 -7.61 -3.64 5.46
C VAL A 136 -6.83 -3.15 6.68
N VAL A 137 -6.23 -1.96 6.58
CA VAL A 137 -5.57 -1.34 7.74
C VAL A 137 -6.56 -1.09 8.88
N GLY A 138 -6.09 -1.08 10.13
CA GLY A 138 -6.95 -1.00 11.32
C GLY A 138 -7.87 0.24 11.38
N SER A 139 -7.48 1.34 10.74
CA SER A 139 -8.35 2.53 10.61
C SER A 139 -9.51 2.36 9.63
N ARG A 140 -9.51 1.29 8.83
CA ARG A 140 -10.48 0.97 7.78
C ARG A 140 -10.64 2.07 6.73
N ARG A 141 -9.59 2.86 6.52
CA ARG A 141 -9.53 3.81 5.42
C ARG A 141 -9.58 3.07 4.08
N THR A 142 -10.20 3.70 3.09
CA THR A 142 -10.38 3.15 1.75
C THR A 142 -9.21 3.42 0.80
N SER A 143 -8.16 4.11 1.27
CA SER A 143 -6.93 4.43 0.55
C SER A 143 -5.75 4.59 1.51
N LEU A 144 -4.53 4.26 1.09
CA LEU A 144 -3.31 4.61 1.85
C LEU A 144 -2.96 6.09 1.69
N ILE A 145 -3.25 6.69 0.52
CA ILE A 145 -3.14 8.14 0.31
C ILE A 145 -4.14 8.85 1.23
N VAL A 146 -3.63 9.85 1.96
CA VAL A 146 -4.38 10.72 2.88
C VAL A 146 -4.44 12.17 2.43
N ASP A 147 -3.44 12.61 1.67
CA ASP A 147 -3.44 13.89 0.98
C ASP A 147 -2.97 13.64 -0.46
N PRO A 148 -3.74 13.96 -1.50
CA PRO A 148 -5.09 14.54 -1.51
C PRO A 148 -6.16 13.83 -0.65
N PRO A 149 -7.15 14.56 -0.07
CA PRO A 149 -8.20 13.95 0.77
C PRO A 149 -9.16 13.04 0.00
N ASP A 150 -9.23 13.18 -1.33
CA ASP A 150 -9.93 12.24 -2.20
C ASP A 150 -9.25 10.86 -2.28
N GLY A 151 -8.07 10.72 -1.66
CA GLY A 151 -7.34 9.47 -1.51
C GLY A 151 -6.71 9.00 -2.82
N ARG A 152 -6.49 9.90 -3.77
CA ARG A 152 -5.95 9.57 -5.10
C ARG A 152 -4.69 10.36 -5.39
N LEU A 153 -3.92 9.87 -6.35
CA LEU A 153 -2.78 10.61 -6.82
C LEU A 153 -3.22 11.93 -7.49
N PRO A 154 -2.44 13.01 -7.32
CA PRO A 154 -2.68 14.24 -8.03
C PRO A 154 -2.66 14.02 -9.56
N PRO A 155 -3.34 14.88 -10.32
CA PRO A 155 -3.23 14.86 -11.78
C PRO A 155 -1.77 14.92 -12.22
N LEU A 156 -1.43 14.10 -13.21
CA LEU A 156 -0.12 14.13 -13.86
C LEU A 156 0.05 15.40 -14.69
N THR A 157 1.27 15.93 -14.71
CA THR A 157 1.69 16.98 -15.65
C THR A 157 1.72 16.43 -17.10
N PRO A 158 1.88 17.27 -18.13
CA PRO A 158 2.05 16.79 -19.50
C PRO A 158 3.24 15.82 -19.67
N GLU A 159 4.37 16.11 -19.02
CA GLU A 159 5.54 15.23 -19.04
C GLU A 159 5.27 13.93 -18.25
N GLY A 160 4.62 14.02 -17.09
CA GLY A 160 4.20 12.87 -16.32
C GLY A 160 3.27 11.93 -17.09
N LYS A 161 2.30 12.49 -17.84
CA LYS A 161 1.42 11.71 -18.73
C LYS A 161 2.21 10.98 -19.81
N LYS A 162 3.11 11.69 -20.50
CA LYS A 162 3.95 11.09 -21.54
C LYS A 162 4.79 9.93 -21.00
N ARG A 163 5.36 10.07 -19.80
CA ARG A 163 6.14 9.00 -19.14
C ARG A 163 5.27 7.82 -18.72
N ALA A 164 4.11 8.09 -18.15
CA ALA A 164 3.16 7.05 -17.76
C ALA A 164 2.65 6.25 -18.97
N GLU A 165 2.34 6.94 -20.08
CA GLU A 165 1.92 6.30 -21.34
C GLU A 165 3.03 5.44 -21.95
N ALA A 166 4.27 5.94 -21.94
CA ALA A 166 5.44 5.18 -22.41
C ALA A 166 5.67 3.92 -21.56
N GLY A 167 5.66 4.05 -20.23
CA GLY A 167 5.80 2.91 -19.32
C GLY A 167 4.67 1.88 -19.49
N ALA A 168 3.41 2.33 -19.57
CA ALA A 168 2.27 1.44 -19.79
C ALA A 168 2.34 0.68 -21.13
N ALA A 169 2.88 1.31 -22.18
CA ALA A 169 3.10 0.64 -23.46
C ALA A 169 4.19 -0.44 -23.35
N GLU A 170 5.28 -0.16 -22.65
CA GLU A 170 6.37 -1.12 -22.41
C GLU A 170 5.95 -2.30 -21.53
N ASP A 171 5.20 -2.03 -20.45
CA ASP A 171 4.61 -3.05 -19.59
C ASP A 171 3.68 -3.97 -20.39
N ARG A 172 2.84 -3.38 -21.25
CA ARG A 172 1.94 -4.15 -22.11
C ARG A 172 2.69 -5.08 -23.06
N GLU A 173 3.72 -4.60 -23.75
CA GLU A 173 4.51 -5.46 -24.64
C GLU A 173 5.20 -6.58 -23.86
N THR A 174 5.73 -6.27 -22.66
CA THR A 174 6.31 -7.28 -21.77
C THR A 174 5.28 -8.35 -21.37
N GLN A 175 4.07 -7.95 -20.97
CA GLN A 175 2.98 -8.88 -20.62
C GLN A 175 2.50 -9.75 -21.79
N LEU A 176 2.63 -9.24 -23.02
CA LEU A 176 2.37 -10.00 -24.26
C LEU A 176 3.54 -10.88 -24.69
N GLY A 177 4.58 -11.01 -23.88
CA GLY A 177 5.76 -11.84 -24.17
C GLY A 177 6.69 -11.21 -25.22
N ARG A 178 6.64 -9.89 -25.37
CA ARG A 178 7.48 -9.09 -26.28
C ARG A 178 8.33 -8.07 -25.52
N PRO A 179 9.06 -8.49 -24.46
CA PRO A 179 9.92 -7.58 -23.72
C PRO A 179 10.98 -6.93 -24.61
N ARG A 180 11.36 -5.69 -24.31
CA ARG A 180 12.63 -5.14 -24.79
C ARG A 180 13.78 -5.96 -24.19
N ALA A 181 14.69 -6.40 -25.05
CA ALA A 181 15.71 -7.38 -24.71
C ALA A 181 16.93 -7.29 -25.66
N ASP A 182 17.27 -6.08 -26.10
CA ASP A 182 18.49 -5.80 -26.87
C ASP A 182 19.73 -5.85 -25.98
N SER A 183 19.57 -5.42 -24.73
CA SER A 183 20.57 -5.46 -23.68
C SER A 183 19.95 -5.88 -22.36
N TYR A 184 20.80 -6.30 -21.41
CA TYR A 184 20.39 -6.48 -20.02
C TYR A 184 19.87 -5.17 -19.40
N GLU A 185 20.23 -4.01 -19.97
CA GLU A 185 19.76 -2.70 -19.52
C GLU A 185 18.31 -2.40 -19.90
N ASP A 186 17.74 -3.12 -20.86
CA ASP A 186 16.31 -3.03 -21.20
C ASP A 186 15.42 -3.76 -20.19
N ARG A 187 16.01 -4.41 -19.18
CA ARG A 187 15.26 -5.14 -18.16
C ARG A 187 15.07 -4.29 -16.90
N PRO A 188 13.91 -4.37 -16.24
CA PRO A 188 13.65 -3.69 -14.98
C PRO A 188 14.72 -3.97 -13.93
N LEU A 189 14.96 -3.01 -13.02
CA LEU A 189 15.93 -3.16 -11.94
C LEU A 189 15.64 -4.37 -11.03
N SER A 190 14.36 -4.71 -10.86
CA SER A 190 13.93 -5.86 -10.06
C SER A 190 14.32 -7.19 -10.70
N GLU A 191 14.15 -7.35 -12.02
CA GLU A 191 14.58 -8.55 -12.76
C GLU A 191 16.11 -8.72 -12.75
N ARG A 192 16.83 -7.60 -12.61
CA ARG A 192 18.28 -7.55 -12.50
C ARG A 192 18.79 -7.68 -11.07
N CYS A 193 17.89 -7.86 -10.09
CA CYS A 193 18.22 -7.97 -8.67
C CYS A 193 19.00 -6.77 -8.12
N ILE A 194 18.73 -5.58 -8.67
CA ILE A 194 19.40 -4.34 -8.29
C ILE A 194 18.59 -3.60 -7.23
N LEU A 195 17.32 -3.35 -7.53
CA LEU A 195 16.39 -2.63 -6.68
C LEU A 195 14.97 -3.12 -6.93
N SER A 196 14.17 -3.20 -5.87
CA SER A 196 12.77 -3.57 -5.97
C SER A 196 11.87 -2.35 -6.14
N ALA A 197 10.73 -2.56 -6.79
CA ALA A 197 9.66 -1.57 -6.80
C ALA A 197 9.10 -1.43 -5.37
N GLY A 198 8.92 -0.19 -4.91
CA GLY A 198 8.39 0.07 -3.57
C GLY A 198 9.41 -0.07 -2.44
N THR A 199 10.72 -0.07 -2.73
CA THR A 199 11.77 0.07 -1.71
C THR A 199 11.78 1.49 -1.11
N LEU A 200 11.48 2.52 -1.92
CA LEU A 200 11.37 3.91 -1.47
C LEU A 200 10.41 4.70 -2.37
N PRO A 201 9.35 5.33 -1.83
CA PRO A 201 8.70 5.02 -0.56
C PRO A 201 8.35 3.53 -0.40
N ILE A 202 8.28 3.08 0.86
CA ILE A 202 7.91 1.70 1.19
C ILE A 202 6.43 1.49 0.89
N LEU A 203 6.12 0.63 -0.08
CA LEU A 203 4.75 0.34 -0.50
C LEU A 203 4.45 -1.16 -0.37
N PRO A 204 3.21 -1.55 0.03
CA PRO A 204 2.81 -2.95 0.02
C PRO A 204 2.91 -3.56 -1.37
N GLY A 205 3.62 -4.68 -1.45
CA GLY A 205 3.81 -5.51 -2.63
C GLY A 205 3.13 -6.88 -2.50
N PRO A 206 3.36 -7.78 -3.48
CA PRO A 206 2.73 -9.09 -3.52
C PRO A 206 3.20 -10.07 -2.42
N TYR A 207 4.38 -9.84 -1.84
CA TYR A 207 5.04 -10.67 -0.82
C TYR A 207 6.27 -9.91 -0.27
N ASN A 208 6.95 -10.47 0.74
CA ASN A 208 8.13 -9.89 1.41
C ASN A 208 7.91 -8.45 1.91
N ASN A 209 6.75 -8.24 2.52
CA ASN A 209 6.28 -6.94 3.03
C ASN A 209 6.85 -6.62 4.41
N ASN A 210 8.16 -6.85 4.62
CA ASN A 210 8.82 -6.57 5.89
C ASN A 210 10.01 -5.63 5.74
N ILE A 211 10.19 -4.77 6.74
CA ILE A 211 11.43 -4.04 6.96
C ILE A 211 12.02 -4.37 8.32
N GLN A 212 13.34 -4.24 8.45
CA GLN A 212 14.01 -4.22 9.75
C GLN A 212 14.62 -2.85 9.99
N VAL A 213 14.24 -2.23 11.10
CA VAL A 213 14.82 -0.98 11.57
C VAL A 213 15.90 -1.30 12.60
N ILE A 214 17.11 -0.81 12.34
CA ILE A 214 18.29 -0.95 13.20
C ILE A 214 18.75 0.46 13.58
N GLN A 215 18.93 0.73 14.87
CA GLN A 215 19.33 2.07 15.34
C GLN A 215 20.70 2.03 16.01
N GLY A 216 21.53 3.00 15.64
CA GLY A 216 22.69 3.43 16.42
C GLY A 216 22.51 4.88 16.87
N ALA A 217 23.40 5.38 17.74
CA ALA A 217 23.30 6.74 18.27
C ALA A 217 23.30 7.82 17.17
N GLY A 218 24.05 7.61 16.08
CA GLY A 218 24.19 8.56 14.97
C GLY A 218 23.60 8.12 13.64
N TYR A 219 23.01 6.92 13.55
CA TYR A 219 22.51 6.35 12.30
C TYR A 219 21.24 5.53 12.54
N VAL A 220 20.35 5.51 11.55
CA VAL A 220 19.29 4.51 11.42
C VAL A 220 19.55 3.74 10.14
N THR A 221 19.44 2.42 10.17
CA THR A 221 19.46 1.59 8.97
C THR A 221 18.09 0.95 8.80
N ILE A 222 17.53 1.05 7.59
CA ILE A 222 16.32 0.34 7.19
C ILE A 222 16.76 -0.72 6.19
N LEU A 223 16.58 -1.99 6.57
CA LEU A 223 16.72 -3.14 5.68
C LEU A 223 15.34 -3.49 5.12
N ASN A 224 15.18 -3.48 3.80
CA ASN A 224 14.01 -4.05 3.15
C ASN A 224 14.24 -5.55 2.91
N GLU A 225 13.23 -6.38 3.19
CA GLU A 225 13.33 -7.82 2.97
C GLU A 225 13.49 -8.17 1.49
N MET A 226 12.74 -7.49 0.61
CA MET A 226 12.79 -7.75 -0.83
C MET A 226 14.12 -7.26 -1.41
N ILE A 227 14.85 -8.14 -2.11
CA ILE A 227 16.16 -7.92 -2.75
C ILE A 227 17.33 -7.84 -1.75
N HIS A 228 17.82 -6.67 -1.34
CA HIS A 228 18.99 -6.57 -0.42
C HIS A 228 19.24 -5.14 0.10
N GLU A 229 18.27 -4.25 -0.03
CA GLU A 229 18.47 -2.83 0.19
C GLU A 229 18.65 -2.49 1.67
N HIS A 230 19.83 -1.97 1.99
CA HIS A 230 20.18 -1.41 3.28
C HIS A 230 20.33 0.11 3.13
N ARG A 231 19.34 0.86 3.60
CA ARG A 231 19.39 2.32 3.57
C ARG A 231 19.95 2.86 4.87
N ILE A 232 21.19 3.34 4.83
CA ILE A 232 21.90 3.93 5.96
C ILE A 232 21.58 5.43 6.01
N ILE A 233 20.94 5.86 7.09
CA ILE A 233 20.44 7.22 7.29
C ILE A 233 21.25 7.90 8.41
N PRO A 234 22.14 8.85 8.09
CA PRO A 234 22.86 9.65 9.09
C PRO A 234 21.90 10.57 9.86
N LEU A 235 22.13 10.73 11.17
CA LEU A 235 21.33 11.59 12.07
C LEU A 235 22.07 12.86 12.55
N ASP A 236 23.28 13.10 12.04
CA ASP A 236 24.19 14.14 12.54
C ASP A 236 24.01 15.50 11.86
N ARG A 237 22.88 15.69 11.16
CA ARG A 237 22.53 16.93 10.44
C ARG A 237 23.55 17.36 9.39
N ARG A 238 24.42 16.46 8.92
CA ARG A 238 25.33 16.75 7.82
C ARG A 238 24.52 17.12 6.56
N PRO A 239 25.02 18.02 5.70
CA PRO A 239 24.31 18.40 4.49
C PRO A 239 24.14 17.20 3.54
N HIS A 240 23.20 17.33 2.61
CA HIS A 240 23.09 16.40 1.49
C HIS A 240 24.36 16.43 0.63
N LEU A 241 24.58 15.34 -0.10
CA LEU A 241 25.63 15.25 -1.11
C LEU A 241 25.43 16.35 -2.18
N ALA A 242 26.52 16.74 -2.83
CA ALA A 242 26.44 17.69 -3.94
C ALA A 242 25.42 17.23 -5.00
N PRO A 243 24.61 18.11 -5.60
CA PRO A 243 23.48 17.73 -6.45
C PRO A 243 23.83 16.90 -7.70
N ASN A 244 25.10 16.79 -8.07
CA ASN A 244 25.60 15.96 -9.17
C ASN A 244 25.99 14.53 -8.73
N VAL A 245 26.07 14.26 -7.43
CA VAL A 245 26.30 12.92 -6.89
C VAL A 245 24.94 12.27 -6.65
N ARG A 246 24.56 11.35 -7.55
CA ARG A 246 23.25 10.71 -7.56
C ARG A 246 23.35 9.23 -7.21
N GLN A 247 22.45 8.76 -6.36
CA GLN A 247 22.40 7.37 -5.89
C GLN A 247 21.05 6.75 -6.26
N TRP A 248 20.98 5.42 -6.41
CA TRP A 248 19.72 4.80 -6.82
C TRP A 248 18.60 5.01 -5.80
N LEU A 249 18.86 4.85 -4.51
CA LEU A 249 17.89 5.15 -3.43
C LEU A 249 17.95 6.60 -2.94
N GLY A 250 18.62 7.49 -3.69
CA GLY A 250 18.86 8.86 -3.25
C GLY A 250 19.84 8.98 -2.07
N ASP A 251 19.99 10.20 -1.57
CA ASP A 251 20.81 10.55 -0.41
C ASP A 251 19.90 10.94 0.76
N SER A 252 19.78 10.05 1.75
CA SER A 252 18.91 10.25 2.91
C SER A 252 19.63 10.99 4.05
N ARG A 253 18.89 11.86 4.74
CA ARG A 253 19.30 12.55 5.97
C ARG A 253 18.17 12.49 6.99
N GLY A 254 18.47 12.04 8.20
CA GLY A 254 17.48 11.89 9.26
C GLY A 254 17.63 12.92 10.37
N HIS A 255 16.52 13.27 11.01
CA HIS A 255 16.48 14.00 12.28
C HIS A 255 15.24 13.60 13.09
N TRP A 256 15.25 13.91 14.38
CA TRP A 256 14.11 13.67 15.27
C TRP A 256 13.27 14.94 15.45
N GLU A 257 11.95 14.78 15.32
CA GLU A 257 10.94 15.76 15.70
C GLU A 257 10.06 15.16 16.81
N GLY A 258 10.42 15.44 18.06
CA GLY A 258 9.81 14.77 19.21
C GLY A 258 10.02 13.25 19.12
N ASP A 259 8.92 12.51 18.95
CA ASP A 259 8.93 11.05 18.87
C ASP A 259 8.94 10.50 17.43
N THR A 260 9.11 11.36 16.44
CA THR A 260 9.09 11.02 15.02
C THR A 260 10.47 11.11 14.42
N LEU A 261 10.93 10.04 13.78
CA LEU A 261 12.09 10.09 12.89
C LEU A 261 11.62 10.64 11.56
N VAL A 262 12.18 11.78 11.15
CA VAL A 262 11.95 12.38 9.83
C VAL A 262 13.16 12.09 8.97
N ILE A 263 12.94 11.64 7.74
CA ILE A 263 13.99 11.35 6.76
C ILE A 263 13.71 12.16 5.51
N ASP A 264 14.63 13.06 5.17
CA ASP A 264 14.64 13.80 3.91
C ASP A 264 15.52 13.05 2.91
N THR A 265 15.01 12.76 1.71
CA THR A 265 15.78 12.08 0.66
C THR A 265 15.68 12.82 -0.67
N THR A 266 16.84 13.16 -1.21
CA THR A 266 17.03 13.83 -2.51
C THR A 266 18.04 13.06 -3.36
N ASN A 267 18.59 13.67 -4.42
CA ASN A 267 19.70 13.12 -5.20
C ASN A 267 19.43 11.75 -5.84
N PHE A 268 18.19 11.46 -6.22
CA PHE A 268 17.85 10.24 -6.94
C PHE A 268 18.53 10.17 -8.31
N SER A 269 19.03 8.97 -8.63
CA SER A 269 19.53 8.63 -9.95
C SER A 269 18.41 8.71 -10.99
N PRO A 270 18.69 9.14 -12.23
CA PRO A 270 17.71 9.02 -13.32
C PRO A 270 17.33 7.57 -13.65
N LYS A 271 18.08 6.58 -13.11
CA LYS A 271 17.77 5.15 -13.22
C LYS A 271 16.81 4.66 -12.13
N PHE A 272 16.56 5.47 -11.10
CA PHE A 272 15.58 5.11 -10.08
C PHE A 272 14.19 5.16 -10.70
N ASP A 273 13.47 4.05 -10.62
CA ASP A 273 12.12 3.95 -11.18
C ASP A 273 11.09 4.00 -10.06
N PHE A 274 10.40 5.14 -9.99
CA PHE A 274 9.25 5.30 -9.11
C PHE A 274 8.13 6.04 -9.84
N ARG A 275 7.24 5.29 -10.49
CA ARG A 275 6.03 5.81 -11.16
C ARG A 275 6.35 6.94 -12.16
N GLY A 276 7.47 6.79 -12.88
CA GLY A 276 7.95 7.77 -13.86
C GLY A 276 8.70 8.98 -13.28
N ALA A 277 8.82 9.09 -11.95
CA ALA A 277 9.62 10.11 -11.27
C ALA A 277 11.07 10.10 -11.74
N GLY A 278 11.69 11.28 -11.69
CA GLY A 278 13.03 11.52 -12.20
C GLY A 278 13.97 12.09 -11.15
N PRO A 279 15.06 12.72 -11.58
CA PRO A 279 16.03 13.35 -10.68
C PRO A 279 15.47 14.50 -9.83
N SER A 280 14.26 14.98 -10.14
CA SER A 280 13.53 16.00 -9.38
C SER A 280 12.73 15.41 -8.21
N LEU A 281 12.71 14.09 -8.05
CA LEU A 281 12.06 13.43 -6.94
C LEU A 281 12.66 13.87 -5.61
N HIS A 282 11.77 14.21 -4.68
CA HIS A 282 12.04 14.47 -3.28
C HIS A 282 11.05 13.66 -2.45
N VAL A 283 11.57 12.96 -1.45
CA VAL A 283 10.75 12.13 -0.56
C VAL A 283 11.05 12.52 0.88
N VAL A 284 10.01 12.87 1.62
CA VAL A 284 10.07 13.08 3.07
C VAL A 284 9.31 11.94 3.74
N GLU A 285 9.98 11.19 4.60
CA GLU A 285 9.38 10.10 5.37
C GLU A 285 9.33 10.43 6.84
N ARG A 286 8.35 9.87 7.54
CA ARG A 286 8.11 10.04 8.96
C ARG A 286 7.78 8.68 9.57
N PHE A 287 8.57 8.26 10.54
CA PHE A 287 8.37 7.02 11.30
C PHE A 287 8.05 7.36 12.75
N THR A 288 6.87 6.95 13.22
CA THR A 288 6.40 7.22 14.59
C THR A 288 5.84 5.95 15.20
N ARG A 289 6.39 5.50 16.34
CA ARG A 289 5.85 4.33 17.06
C ARG A 289 4.65 4.75 17.90
N VAL A 290 3.46 4.51 17.38
CA VAL A 290 2.17 4.99 17.94
C VAL A 290 1.54 4.02 18.94
N ALA A 291 1.97 2.76 18.95
CA ALA A 291 1.52 1.74 19.91
C ALA A 291 2.65 0.72 20.20
N PRO A 292 2.50 -0.20 21.17
CA PRO A 292 3.52 -1.22 21.46
C PRO A 292 3.96 -2.03 20.23
N ASP A 293 3.00 -2.33 19.36
CA ASP A 293 3.11 -3.20 18.19
C ASP A 293 2.82 -2.47 16.86
N THR A 294 2.71 -1.14 16.88
CA THR A 294 2.36 -0.36 15.67
C THR A 294 3.38 0.75 15.43
N LEU A 295 4.03 0.70 14.27
CA LEU A 295 4.86 1.76 13.72
C LEU A 295 4.07 2.43 12.59
N GLN A 296 3.80 3.72 12.71
CA GLN A 296 3.18 4.49 11.63
C GLN A 296 4.29 4.99 10.70
N TYR A 297 4.24 4.57 9.45
CA TYR A 297 5.06 5.11 8.37
C TYR A 297 4.20 6.07 7.55
N GLU A 298 4.66 7.30 7.43
CA GLU A 298 4.06 8.32 6.58
C GLU A 298 5.13 8.82 5.62
N PHE A 299 4.76 9.06 4.37
CA PHE A 299 5.68 9.65 3.41
C PHE A 299 4.97 10.63 2.50
N THR A 300 5.68 11.70 2.14
CA THR A 300 5.28 12.68 1.15
C THR A 300 6.22 12.60 -0.04
N VAL A 301 5.66 12.53 -1.24
CA VAL A 301 6.37 12.55 -2.50
C VAL A 301 6.15 13.89 -3.17
N ASP A 302 7.23 14.53 -3.60
CA ASP A 302 7.23 15.68 -4.48
C ASP A 302 8.09 15.42 -5.72
N ASP A 303 7.48 15.49 -6.90
CA ASP A 303 8.18 15.60 -8.17
C ASP A 303 7.31 16.47 -9.09
N PRO A 304 7.62 17.78 -9.21
CA PRO A 304 6.81 18.70 -9.99
C PRO A 304 6.90 18.44 -11.50
N THR A 305 7.80 17.55 -11.94
CA THR A 305 7.85 17.11 -13.34
C THR A 305 6.81 16.04 -13.63
N ILE A 306 6.29 15.34 -12.61
CA ILE A 306 5.33 14.24 -12.76
C ILE A 306 3.95 14.59 -12.24
N TRP A 307 3.86 15.12 -11.03
CA TRP A 307 2.58 15.45 -10.38
C TRP A 307 2.38 16.96 -10.29
N THR A 308 1.12 17.39 -10.34
CA THR A 308 0.76 18.82 -10.22
C THR A 308 0.91 19.37 -8.80
N ARG A 309 1.07 18.51 -7.79
CA ARG A 309 1.35 18.84 -6.39
C ARG A 309 1.95 17.63 -5.66
N PRO A 310 2.57 17.82 -4.49
CA PRO A 310 2.96 16.72 -3.62
C PRO A 310 1.76 15.88 -3.16
N TRP A 311 2.03 14.65 -2.74
CA TRP A 311 1.03 13.76 -2.17
C TRP A 311 1.61 12.92 -1.04
N THR A 312 0.75 12.51 -0.11
CA THR A 312 1.12 11.84 1.15
C THR A 312 0.31 10.57 1.33
N ALA A 313 0.99 9.49 1.72
CA ALA A 313 0.37 8.25 2.14
C ALA A 313 0.83 7.82 3.53
N VAL A 314 -0.01 7.04 4.20
CA VAL A 314 0.25 6.53 5.56
C VAL A 314 -0.03 5.04 5.61
N ILE A 315 0.97 4.30 6.06
CA ILE A 315 0.99 2.84 6.14
C ILE A 315 1.28 2.46 7.60
N PRO A 316 0.31 1.90 8.33
CA PRO A 316 0.58 1.31 9.63
C PRO A 316 1.30 -0.02 9.45
N MET A 317 2.43 -0.18 10.12
CA MET A 317 3.23 -1.39 10.14
C MET A 317 3.07 -2.09 11.49
N ARG A 318 2.91 -3.41 11.47
CA ARG A 318 2.77 -4.26 12.65
C ARG A 318 4.10 -4.84 13.05
N LYS A 319 4.39 -4.87 14.34
CA LYS A 319 5.61 -5.50 14.85
C LYS A 319 5.57 -7.01 14.59
N SER A 320 6.65 -7.54 14.03
CA SER A 320 6.86 -8.98 13.85
C SER A 320 7.93 -9.49 14.81
N SER A 321 7.76 -10.73 15.28
CA SER A 321 8.81 -11.48 16.00
C SER A 321 9.67 -12.33 15.08
N GLU A 322 9.33 -12.40 13.79
CA GLU A 322 10.07 -13.15 12.79
C GLU A 322 11.39 -12.47 12.42
N LEU A 323 12.30 -13.26 11.86
CA LEU A 323 13.57 -12.78 11.32
C LEU A 323 13.42 -12.48 9.83
N ILE A 324 14.15 -11.47 9.36
CA ILE A 324 14.36 -11.27 7.92
C ILE A 324 15.47 -12.22 7.47
N TYR A 325 15.17 -13.02 6.45
CA TYR A 325 16.14 -13.87 5.78
C TYR A 325 16.64 -13.19 4.51
N GLU A 326 17.77 -13.66 4.00
CA GLU A 326 18.31 -13.19 2.72
C GLU A 326 17.33 -13.46 1.58
N TYR A 327 17.06 -12.44 0.78
CA TYR A 327 16.37 -12.59 -0.50
C TYR A 327 17.40 -12.92 -1.58
N ALA A 328 17.64 -14.21 -1.78
CA ALA A 328 18.60 -14.76 -2.72
C ALA A 328 18.14 -14.60 -4.19
N CYS A 329 18.11 -13.35 -4.69
CA CYS A 329 17.53 -13.00 -5.99
C CYS A 329 18.32 -13.57 -7.18
N HIS A 330 19.63 -13.78 -7.03
CA HIS A 330 20.48 -14.23 -8.13
C HIS A 330 20.58 -15.76 -8.21
N GLU A 331 20.51 -16.43 -7.07
CA GLU A 331 20.66 -17.87 -6.92
C GLU A 331 19.51 -18.60 -7.63
N GLY A 332 19.81 -19.19 -8.79
CA GLY A 332 18.80 -19.87 -9.62
C GLY A 332 17.96 -18.96 -10.50
N ASN A 333 18.26 -17.65 -10.56
CA ASN A 333 17.59 -16.74 -11.48
C ASN A 333 18.18 -16.84 -12.90
N PHE A 334 17.53 -17.66 -13.72
CA PHE A 334 17.85 -17.80 -15.14
C PHE A 334 17.02 -16.87 -16.04
N ALA A 335 16.12 -16.06 -15.49
CA ALA A 335 15.15 -15.28 -16.26
C ALA A 335 15.85 -14.32 -17.23
N LEU A 336 16.83 -13.55 -16.74
CA LEU A 336 17.57 -12.59 -17.57
C LEU A 336 18.26 -13.27 -18.76
N LYS A 337 18.98 -14.38 -18.50
CA LYS A 337 19.63 -15.17 -19.55
C LYS A 337 18.61 -15.71 -20.56
N ASN A 338 17.49 -16.25 -20.08
CA ASN A 338 16.46 -16.88 -20.90
C ASN A 338 15.73 -15.85 -21.79
N VAL A 339 15.39 -14.68 -21.24
CA VAL A 339 14.76 -13.58 -21.99
C VAL A 339 15.68 -13.11 -23.11
N LEU A 340 16.95 -12.82 -22.79
CA LEU A 340 17.93 -12.36 -23.79
C LEU A 340 18.19 -13.41 -24.86
N ALA A 341 18.37 -14.68 -24.48
CA ALA A 341 18.55 -15.78 -25.42
C ALA A 341 17.32 -16.00 -26.31
N GLY A 342 16.12 -15.92 -25.73
CA GLY A 342 14.85 -16.01 -26.46
C GLY A 342 14.71 -14.90 -27.50
N ALA A 343 15.07 -13.66 -27.16
CA ALA A 343 15.08 -12.54 -28.10
C ALA A 343 16.00 -12.81 -29.30
N ARG A 344 17.23 -13.30 -29.07
CA ARG A 344 18.17 -13.65 -30.17
C ARG A 344 17.64 -14.77 -31.07
N VAL A 345 16.81 -15.67 -30.55
CA VAL A 345 16.15 -16.69 -31.38
C VAL A 345 15.05 -16.09 -32.24
N LEU A 346 14.27 -15.13 -31.71
CA LEU A 346 13.22 -14.44 -32.46
C LEU A 346 13.78 -13.62 -33.63
N GLU A 347 14.90 -12.91 -33.42
CA GLU A 347 15.57 -12.12 -34.47
C GLU A 347 16.05 -12.97 -35.65
N LYS A 348 16.40 -14.23 -35.41
CA LYS A 348 16.81 -15.16 -36.47
C LYS A 348 15.65 -15.73 -37.27
N ARG A 349 14.41 -15.56 -36.81
CA ARG A 349 13.24 -16.04 -37.55
C ARG A 349 13.00 -15.08 -38.74
N PRO A 350 12.83 -15.60 -39.97
CA PRO A 350 12.45 -14.75 -41.08
C PRO A 350 11.12 -14.05 -40.77
N SER A 351 11.06 -12.74 -41.05
CA SER A 351 9.83 -11.97 -40.94
C SER A 351 8.74 -12.66 -41.79
N ARG A 352 7.63 -13.02 -41.15
CA ARG A 352 6.47 -13.63 -41.82
C ARG A 352 5.72 -12.62 -42.68
#